data_AF-A0A538BXV0-F1
#
_entry.id   AF-A0A538BXV0-F1
#
_cell.length_a   1.000
_cell.length_b   1.000
_cell.length_c   1.000
_cell.angle_alpha   90.00
_cell.angle_beta   90.00
_cell.angle_gamma   90.00
#
_symmetry.space_group_name_H-M   'P 1'
#
loop_
_entity.id
_entity.type
_entity.pdbx_description
1 polymer ?
#
loop_
_entity_poly.entity_id
_entity_poly.type
_entity_poly.pdbx_seq_one_letter_code
_entity_poly.pdbx_strand_id
1 'polypeptide(L)' 'MPGKVAASILSADHAYLADQIKLVEQHVELIHIDCMDAHFVPV' A
#
# COMPACT_ATOMS: atom_id res chain seq x y z
N MET A 1 10.76 17.75 -5.03
CA MET A 1 9.59 17.26 -5.80
C MET A 1 8.36 17.70 -5.03
N PRO A 2 7.37 18.36 -5.65
CA PRO A 2 6.08 18.60 -4.98
C PRO A 2 5.55 17.25 -4.45
N GLY A 3 4.92 17.28 -3.26
CA GLY A 3 4.69 16.08 -2.45
C GLY A 3 3.91 14.99 -3.19
N LYS A 4 4.54 13.84 -3.41
CA LYS A 4 3.87 12.65 -3.95
C LYS A 4 3.11 11.94 -2.83
N VAL A 5 1.92 11.45 -3.13
CA VAL A 5 1.10 10.62 -2.24
C VAL A 5 1.17 9.17 -2.73
N ALA A 6 1.39 8.24 -1.81
CA ALA A 6 1.41 6.81 -2.07
C ALA A 6 0.44 6.10 -1.11
N ALA A 7 -0.46 5.27 -1.65
CA ALA A 7 -1.39 4.50 -0.82
C ALA A 7 -0.67 3.25 -0.27
N SER A 8 -0.67 3.05 1.04
CA SER A 8 -0.10 1.82 1.63
C SER A 8 -1.06 0.65 1.47
N ILE A 9 -0.57 -0.43 0.85
CA ILE A 9 -1.32 -1.67 0.68
C ILE A 9 -1.47 -2.45 1.99
N LEU A 10 -0.63 -2.15 2.99
CA LEU A 10 -0.74 -2.75 4.32
C LEU A 10 -2.11 -2.46 4.96
N SER A 11 -2.68 -1.27 4.70
CA SER A 11 -3.98 -0.85 5.22
C SER A 11 -5.18 -1.36 4.42
N ALA A 12 -4.96 -2.10 3.33
CA ALA A 12 -6.03 -2.56 2.44
C ALA A 12 -6.66 -3.88 2.92
N ASP A 13 -7.80 -4.25 2.32
CA ASP A 13 -8.32 -5.62 2.43
C ASP A 13 -7.50 -6.58 1.58
N HIS A 14 -6.72 -7.45 2.24
CA HIS A 14 -5.80 -8.37 1.57
C HIS A 14 -6.50 -9.51 0.83
N ALA A 15 -7.78 -9.80 1.13
CA ALA A 15 -8.53 -10.81 0.39
C ALA A 15 -8.88 -10.35 -1.04
N TYR A 16 -8.86 -9.03 -1.30
CA TYR A 16 -9.33 -8.43 -2.55
C TYR A 16 -8.39 -7.34 -3.10
N LEU A 17 -7.08 -7.58 -3.08
CA LEU A 17 -6.07 -6.56 -3.46
C LEU A 17 -6.31 -5.93 -4.84
N ALA A 18 -6.74 -6.72 -5.83
CA ALA A 18 -7.04 -6.19 -7.16
C ALA A 18 -8.15 -5.13 -7.14
N ASP A 19 -9.18 -5.32 -6.31
CA ASP A 19 -10.27 -4.36 -6.18
C ASP A 19 -9.86 -3.16 -5.31
N GLN A 20 -9.04 -3.38 -4.29
CA GLN A 20 -8.46 -2.31 -3.49
C GLN A 20 -7.59 -1.36 -4.34
N ILE A 21 -6.81 -1.88 -5.30
CA ILE A 21 -6.01 -1.05 -6.22
C ILE A 21 -6.89 -0.17 -7.10
N LYS A 22 -8.00 -0.70 -7.64
CA LYS A 22 -8.94 0.09 -8.47
C LYS A 22 -9.52 1.30 -7.74
N LEU A 23 -9.66 1.24 -6.41
CA LEU A 23 -10.15 2.36 -5.61
C LEU A 23 -9.18 3.55 -5.57
N VAL A 24 -7.88 3.30 -5.78
CA VAL A 24 -6.83 4.31 -5.57
C VAL A 24 -6.02 4.65 -6.82
N GLU A 25 -6.07 3.84 -7.89
CA GLU A 25 -5.20 3.97 -9.06
C GLU A 25 -5.27 5.33 -9.78
N GLN A 26 -6.41 6.04 -9.70
CA GLN A 26 -6.58 7.38 -10.28
C GLN A 26 -6.12 8.52 -9.35
N HIS A 27 -5.79 8.20 -8.09
CA HIS A 27 -5.47 9.17 -7.04
C HIS A 27 -4.00 9.17 -6.63
N VAL A 28 -3.27 8.09 -6.92
CA VAL A 28 -1.86 7.94 -6.54
C VAL A 28 -1.03 7.42 -7.71
N GLU A 29 0.22 7.88 -7.78
CA GLU A 29 1.21 7.36 -8.75
C GLU A 29 1.89 6.08 -8.25
N LEU A 30 1.82 5.82 -6.94
CA LEU A 30 2.61 4.78 -6.27
C LEU A 30 1.75 4.04 -5.25
N ILE A 31 2.01 2.73 -5.16
CA ILE A 31 1.56 1.90 -4.05
C ILE A 31 2.76 1.68 -3.12
N HIS A 32 2.58 2.00 -1.85
CA HIS A 32 3.57 1.75 -0.81
C HIS A 32 3.37 0.32 -0.27
N ILE A 33 4.44 -0.47 -0.28
CA ILE A 33 4.42 -1.88 0.13
C ILE A 33 5.34 -2.04 1.33
N ASP A 34 4.74 -2.34 2.48
CA ASP A 34 5.47 -2.63 3.70
C ASP A 34 5.83 -4.13 3.73
N CYS A 35 7.12 -4.44 3.66
CA CYS A 35 7.63 -5.81 3.78
C CYS A 35 8.13 -6.03 5.22
N MET A 36 7.59 -7.05 5.89
CA MET A 36 7.83 -7.34 7.30
C MET A 36 8.26 -8.80 7.45
N ASP A 37 9.35 -9.05 8.17
CA ASP A 37 9.99 -10.38 8.30
C ASP A 37 9.98 -10.93 9.74
N ALA A 38 9.29 -10.25 10.66
CA ALA A 38 9.28 -10.53 12.09
C ALA A 38 10.65 -10.50 12.80
N HIS A 39 11.74 -10.17 12.09
CA HIS A 39 13.06 -9.94 12.67
C HIS A 39 13.30 -8.44 12.88
N PHE A 40 12.91 -7.62 11.90
CA PHE A 40 13.02 -6.17 11.95
C PHE A 40 11.85 -5.52 12.70
N VAL A 41 10.65 -6.11 12.62
CA VAL A 41 9.44 -5.65 13.30
C VAL A 41 8.89 -6.71 14.25
N PRO A 42 8.15 -6.33 15.31
CA PRO A 42 7.48 -7.29 16.18
C PRO A 42 6.48 -8.18 15.45
N VAL A 43 6.25 -9.35 16.03
CA VAL A 43 5.10 -10.22 15.75
C VAL A 43 3.85 -9.74 16.48
#